data_AF-A0A1J8Q6Q5-F1
#
_entry.id   AF-A0A1J8Q6Q5-F1
#
_cell.length_a   1.000
_cell.length_b   1.000
_cell.length_c   1.000
_cell.angle_alpha   90.00
_cell.angle_beta   90.00
_cell.angle_gamma   90.00
#
_symmetry.space_group_name_H-M   'P 1'
#
loop_
_entity.id
_entity.type
_entity.pdbx_description
1 polymer ?
#
loop_
_entity_poly.entity_id
_entity_poly.type
_entity_poly.pdbx_seq_one_letter_code
_entity_poly.pdbx_strand_id
1 'polypeptide(L)'
;MAERQLANKLEEYIEKIHYSDRYSDDLYEYRHVILPKPLLKLVPKDYFDEKVGTLRLLSEAEWRGIGITQSLGWEHYELPSRMSYFSAV
;
A
#
# COMPACT_ATOMS: atom_id res chain seq x y z
N MET A 1 5.32 0.56 27.60
CA MET A 1 6.54 1.23 27.09
C MET A 1 6.95 0.71 25.71
N ALA A 2 7.00 -0.61 25.48
CA ALA A 2 7.35 -1.19 24.17
C ALA A 2 6.35 -0.85 23.03
N GLU A 3 5.05 -0.78 23.33
CA GLU A 3 4.01 -0.47 22.32
C GLU A 3 4.14 0.93 21.74
N ARG A 4 4.54 1.92 22.55
CA ARG A 4 4.82 3.29 22.08
C ARG A 4 6.03 3.35 21.15
N GLN A 5 7.05 2.52 21.38
CA GLN A 5 8.21 2.47 20.48
C GLN A 5 7.85 1.83 19.13
N LEU A 6 6.93 0.86 19.12
CA LEU A 6 6.43 0.27 17.88
C LEU A 6 5.58 1.26 17.10
N ALA A 7 4.69 2.00 17.78
CA ALA A 7 3.88 3.06 17.17
C ALA A 7 4.76 4.14 16.53
N ASN A 8 5.74 4.68 17.26
CA ASN A 8 6.64 5.70 16.71
C ASN A 8 7.43 5.20 15.49
N LYS A 9 7.86 3.93 15.49
CA LYS A 9 8.55 3.33 14.33
C LYS A 9 7.60 3.15 13.15
N LEU A 10 6.35 2.76 13.42
CA LEU A 10 5.33 2.63 12.38
C LEU A 10 5.07 3.97 11.72
N GLU A 11 4.91 5.04 12.49
CA GLU A 11 4.75 6.40 11.97
C GLU A 11 5.94 6.81 11.10
N GLU A 12 7.18 6.58 11.56
CA GLU A 12 8.38 6.86 10.77
C GLU A 12 8.42 6.06 9.44
N TYR A 13 7.91 4.84 9.43
CA TYR A 13 7.81 4.04 8.21
C TYR A 13 6.68 4.50 7.29
N ILE A 14 5.57 4.98 7.84
CA ILE A 14 4.45 5.55 7.08
C ILE A 14 4.90 6.82 6.36
N GLU A 15 5.70 7.67 7.02
CA GLU A 15 6.29 8.87 6.41
C GLU A 15 7.25 8.56 5.27
N LYS A 16 7.82 7.35 5.25
CA LYS A 16 8.72 6.86 4.19
C LYS A 16 7.98 6.17 3.03
N ILE A 17 6.64 6.18 3.03
CA ILE A 17 5.86 5.68 1.89
C ILE A 17 6.05 6.65 0.72
N HIS A 18 6.46 6.12 -0.43
CA HIS A 18 6.62 6.91 -1.64
C HIS A 18 5.38 6.78 -2.52
N TYR A 19 4.84 7.92 -2.93
CA TYR A 19 3.73 8.02 -3.86
C TYR A 19 4.27 8.51 -5.20
N SER A 20 3.94 7.81 -6.28
CA SER A 20 4.29 8.27 -7.62
C SER A 20 3.45 9.47 -8.04
N ASP A 21 3.91 10.13 -9.10
CA ASP A 21 3.04 10.99 -9.90
C ASP A 21 1.84 10.20 -10.42
N ARG A 22 0.74 10.93 -10.64
CA ARG A 22 -0.48 10.37 -11.22
C ARG A 22 -0.32 10.33 -12.73
N TYR A 23 -0.71 9.23 -13.33
CA TYR A 23 -0.75 9.04 -14.78
C TYR A 23 -2.12 8.50 -15.15
N SER A 24 -2.68 8.96 -16.25
CA SER A 24 -4.05 8.61 -16.66
C SER A 24 -4.04 8.09 -18.08
N ASP A 25 -4.88 7.09 -18.35
CA ASP A 25 -5.26 6.68 -19.70
C ASP A 25 -6.64 7.26 -20.05
N ASP A 26 -7.24 6.86 -21.17
CA ASP A 26 -8.55 7.36 -21.62
C ASP A 26 -9.72 7.08 -20.65
N LEU A 27 -9.57 6.11 -19.74
CA LEU A 27 -10.65 5.61 -18.88
C LEU A 27 -10.41 5.79 -17.38
N TYR A 28 -9.15 5.82 -16.92
CA TYR A 28 -8.81 5.77 -15.50
C TYR A 28 -7.56 6.58 -15.17
N GLU A 29 -7.45 7.02 -13.92
CA GLU A 29 -6.24 7.61 -13.35
C GLU A 29 -5.52 6.55 -12.49
N TYR A 30 -4.19 6.55 -12.51
CA TYR A 30 -3.36 5.55 -11.85
C TYR A 30 -2.24 6.20 -11.06
N ARG A 31 -1.79 5.50 -10.03
CA ARG A 31 -0.65 5.85 -9.19
C ARG A 31 -0.09 4.58 -8.57
N HIS A 32 1.23 4.44 -8.52
CA HIS A 32 1.84 3.38 -7.72
C HIS A 32 2.29 3.93 -6.36
N VAL A 33 2.17 3.09 -5.34
CA VAL A 33 2.62 3.39 -3.98
C VAL A 33 3.70 2.38 -3.61
N ILE A 34 4.87 2.88 -3.23
CA ILE A 34 6.01 2.07 -2.88
C ILE A 34 6.13 2.07 -1.35
N LEU A 35 5.88 0.89 -0.77
CA LEU A 35 6.00 0.68 0.67
C LEU A 35 7.46 0.40 1.06
N PRO A 36 7.96 0.97 2.16
CA PRO A 36 9.29 0.64 2.65
C PRO A 36 9.33 -0.80 3.16
N LYS A 37 10.42 -1.52 2.84
CA LYS A 37 10.67 -2.90 3.29
C LYS A 37 10.40 -3.18 4.78
N PRO A 38 10.76 -2.30 5.74
CA PRO A 38 10.44 -2.52 7.14
C PRO A 38 8.94 -2.49 7.44
N LEU A 39 8.16 -1.64 6.77
CA LEU A 39 6.69 -1.60 6.91
C LEU A 39 6.06 -2.90 6.40
N LEU A 40 6.55 -3.39 5.26
CA LEU A 40 6.06 -4.65 4.66
C LEU A 40 6.20 -5.85 5.61
N LYS A 41 7.23 -5.87 6.46
CA LYS A 41 7.43 -6.94 7.47
C LYS A 41 6.48 -6.86 8.66
N LEU A 42 5.86 -5.70 8.89
CA LEU A 42 4.90 -5.47 9.97
C LEU A 42 3.46 -5.77 9.52
N VAL A 43 3.20 -5.77 8.21
CA VAL A 43 1.90 -6.12 7.65
C VAL A 43 1.61 -7.61 7.93
N PRO A 44 0.38 -7.96 8.38
CA PRO A 44 0.01 -9.34 8.63
C PRO A 44 0.17 -10.21 7.38
N LYS A 45 0.61 -11.47 7.55
CA LYS A 45 0.80 -12.41 6.45
C LYS A 45 -0.49 -12.69 5.65
N ASP A 46 -1.65 -12.51 6.28
CA ASP A 46 -2.97 -12.66 5.66
C ASP A 46 -3.22 -11.67 4.51
N TYR A 47 -2.48 -10.56 4.50
CA TYR A 47 -2.55 -9.54 3.45
C TYR A 47 -1.63 -9.89 2.27
N PHE A 48 -0.88 -10.99 2.35
CA PHE A 48 -0.02 -11.47 1.28
C PHE A 48 -0.63 -12.70 0.63
N ASP A 49 -0.56 -12.75 -0.69
CA ASP A 49 -0.87 -13.96 -1.42
C ASP A 49 0.35 -14.90 -1.40
N GLU A 50 0.20 -16.08 -0.78
CA GLU A 50 1.28 -17.06 -0.62
C GLU A 50 1.81 -17.60 -1.96
N LYS A 51 1.02 -17.53 -3.04
CA LYS A 51 1.43 -18.06 -4.35
C LYS A 51 2.30 -17.08 -5.12
N VAL A 52 2.01 -15.79 -5.01
CA VAL A 52 2.67 -14.73 -5.79
C VAL A 52 3.76 -14.02 -4.97
N GLY A 53 3.67 -14.06 -3.64
CA GLY A 53 4.58 -13.34 -2.74
C GLY A 53 4.40 -11.82 -2.76
N THR A 54 3.26 -11.35 -3.27
CA THR A 54 2.83 -9.95 -3.29
C THR A 54 1.67 -9.75 -2.32
N LEU A 55 1.32 -8.49 -2.05
CA LEU A 55 0.06 -8.19 -1.35
C LEU A 55 -1.12 -8.72 -2.17
N ARG A 56 -2.12 -9.29 -1.51
CA ARG A 56 -3.41 -9.62 -2.14
C ARG A 56 -4.15 -8.34 -2.51
N LEU A 57 -5.26 -8.47 -3.22
CA LEU A 57 -6.19 -7.35 -3.39
C LEU A 57 -6.65 -6.84 -2.02
N LEU A 58 -6.47 -5.54 -1.79
CA LEU A 58 -6.74 -4.89 -0.50
C LEU A 58 -7.91 -3.93 -0.69
N SER A 59 -8.87 -4.02 0.22
CA SER A 59 -10.00 -3.07 0.27
C SER A 59 -9.52 -1.70 0.73
N GLU A 60 -10.32 -0.65 0.48
CA GLU A 60 -9.99 0.71 0.93
C GLU A 60 -9.65 0.79 2.42
N ALA A 61 -10.45 0.17 3.28
CA ALA A 61 -10.20 0.13 4.71
C ALA A 61 -8.87 -0.58 5.07
N GLU A 62 -8.50 -1.61 4.31
CA GLU A 62 -7.31 -2.43 4.57
C GLU A 62 -6.03 -1.67 4.22
N TRP A 63 -5.96 -1.09 3.01
CA TRP A 63 -4.77 -0.33 2.62
C TRP A 63 -4.63 0.99 3.40
N ARG A 64 -5.75 1.64 3.77
CA ARG A 64 -5.71 2.79 4.70
C ARG A 64 -5.18 2.39 6.07
N GLY A 65 -5.50 1.18 6.54
CA GLY A 65 -5.00 0.62 7.80
C GLY A 65 -3.48 0.41 7.84
N ILE A 66 -2.84 0.21 6.68
CA ILE A 66 -1.36 0.11 6.55
C ILE A 66 -0.69 1.49 6.70
N GLY A 67 -1.45 2.57 6.60
CA GLY A 67 -0.96 3.97 6.62
C GLY A 67 -0.84 4.60 5.24
N ILE A 68 -1.31 3.92 4.19
CA ILE A 68 -1.39 4.51 2.85
C ILE A 68 -2.49 5.56 2.88
N THR A 69 -2.13 6.81 2.58
CA THR A 69 -3.03 7.96 2.63
C THR A 69 -3.20 8.54 1.24
N GLN A 70 -4.37 8.33 0.65
CA GLN A 70 -4.75 8.88 -0.65
C GLN A 70 -6.13 9.53 -0.59
N SER A 71 -6.50 10.27 -1.64
CA SER A 71 -7.83 10.82 -1.81
C SER A 71 -8.88 9.70 -1.89
N LEU A 72 -10.16 10.07 -1.96
CA LEU A 72 -11.24 9.10 -2.19
C LEU A 72 -11.23 8.63 -3.65
N GLY A 73 -11.77 7.44 -3.91
CA GLY A 73 -11.91 6.87 -5.26
C GLY A 73 -10.76 5.97 -5.71
N TRP A 74 -9.72 5.76 -4.89
CA TRP A 74 -8.61 4.85 -5.25
C TRP A 74 -8.92 3.39 -4.90
N GLU A 75 -8.89 2.53 -5.90
CA GLU A 75 -8.97 1.08 -5.83
C GLU A 75 -7.57 0.45 -6.00
N HIS A 76 -7.22 -0.47 -5.11
CA HIS A 76 -5.98 -1.25 -5.25
C HIS A 76 -6.18 -2.30 -6.34
N TYR A 77 -5.20 -2.49 -7.21
CA TYR A 77 -5.23 -3.54 -8.22
C TYR A 77 -3.90 -4.30 -8.27
N GLU A 78 -4.01 -5.60 -8.51
CA GLU A 78 -2.87 -6.47 -8.73
C GLU A 78 -2.48 -6.47 -10.22
N LEU A 79 -1.20 -6.23 -10.50
CA LEU A 79 -0.64 -6.49 -11.82
C LEU A 79 0.19 -7.78 -11.76
N PRO A 80 0.14 -8.63 -12.81
CA PRO A 80 0.96 -9.85 -12.89
C PRO A 80 2.47 -9.61 -12.72
N SER A 81 2.93 -8.38 -12.93
CA SER A 81 4.33 -7.97 -12.86
C SER A 81 4.69 -7.36 -11.50
N ARG A 82 4.91 -8.20 -10.47
CA ARG A 82 5.71 -7.98 -9.21
C ARG A 82 5.62 -6.65 -8.42
N MET A 83 4.84 -5.66 -8.84
CA MET A 83 4.65 -4.34 -8.22
C MET A 83 3.16 -4.18 -7.91
N SER A 84 2.84 -3.59 -6.76
CA SER A 84 1.47 -3.22 -6.39
C SER A 84 1.12 -1.83 -6.92
N TYR A 85 -0.06 -1.66 -7.50
CA TYR A 85 -0.51 -0.42 -8.13
C TYR A 85 -1.90 -0.01 -7.62
N PHE A 86 -2.17 1.29 -7.58
CA PHE A 86 -3.46 1.87 -7.18
C PHE A 86 -4.07 2.63 -8.37
N SER A 87 -5.35 2.42 -8.66
CA SER A 87 -6.11 3.08 -9.72
C SER A 87 -7.19 3.94 -9.07
N ALA A 88 -7.51 5.11 -9.60
CA ALA A 88 -8.68 5.89 -9.21
C ALA A 88 -9.80 5.68 -10.23
N VAL A 89 -11.03 5.47 -9.74
CA VAL A 89 -12.27 5.54 -10.51
C VAL A 89 -12.80 6.97 -10.62
#